data_AF-A0A2N5U4J0-F1
#
_entry.id   AF-A0A2N5U4J0-F1
#
_cell.length_a   1.000
_cell.length_b   1.000
_cell.length_c   1.000
_cell.angle_alpha   90.00
_cell.angle_beta   90.00
_cell.angle_gamma   90.00
#
_symmetry.space_group_name_H-M   'P 1'
#
loop_
_entity.id
_entity.type
_entity.pdbx_description
1 polymer ?
#
loop_
_entity_poly.entity_id
_entity_poly.type
_entity_poly.pdbx_seq_one_letter_code
_entity_poly.pdbx_strand_id
1 'polypeptide(L)'
;MQEKRPKSVNAVRKLIRDVDFEGKVPNPFKGLGKKSDPSGGNFQDTDMDDLLMADSVFIDESIPLRPLIQPERKLDVVITLDASADGKDKDDPNFYNYPNGAQVYGIYNKNKLPVYSGYHMPNIPNVSDGTFVKLGYTKRPTFFGCDDLRGPLIIYIPNYRATEDTNAATEKVTFKQEEIDKFISNGFSIATQSTGPTQNKDWPICLACALVDRQVLRNSAARTAQCQACFKTYCAIP
;
A
#
# COMPACT_ATOMS: atom_id res chain seq x y z
N MET A 1 -1.59 14.12 -26.76
CA MET A 1 -2.33 15.40 -26.66
C MET A 1 -1.59 16.31 -25.69
N GLN A 2 -1.07 17.44 -26.16
CA GLN A 2 -0.42 18.43 -25.29
C GLN A 2 -1.51 19.09 -24.43
N GLU A 3 -1.46 18.85 -23.12
CA GLU A 3 -2.33 19.51 -22.15
C GLU A 3 -2.01 21.01 -22.16
N LYS A 4 -2.86 21.82 -22.81
CA LYS A 4 -2.72 23.28 -22.86
C LYS A 4 -3.10 23.86 -21.51
N ARG A 5 -2.13 24.00 -20.62
CA ARG A 5 -2.32 24.60 -19.30
C ARG A 5 -2.46 26.13 -19.39
N PRO A 6 -3.26 26.76 -18.50
CA PRO A 6 -3.51 28.21 -18.52
C PRO A 6 -2.23 29.04 -18.35
N LYS A 7 -2.14 30.20 -19.04
CA LYS A 7 -0.96 31.09 -19.01
C LYS A 7 -0.60 31.58 -17.60
N SER A 8 -1.58 31.70 -16.70
CA SER A 8 -1.39 32.08 -15.30
C SER A 8 -0.53 31.06 -14.53
N VAL A 9 -0.74 29.76 -14.77
CA VAL A 9 0.03 28.68 -14.13
C VAL A 9 1.50 28.73 -14.57
N ASN A 10 1.76 29.04 -15.84
CA ASN A 10 3.13 29.19 -16.36
C ASN A 10 3.84 30.45 -15.83
N ALA A 11 3.09 31.54 -15.58
CA ALA A 11 3.65 32.77 -15.01
C ALA A 11 4.01 32.61 -13.52
N VAL A 12 3.14 31.94 -12.75
CA VAL A 12 3.38 31.61 -11.33
C VAL A 12 4.61 30.72 -11.18
N ARG A 13 4.77 29.72 -12.05
CA ARG A 13 5.95 28.82 -12.08
C ARG A 13 7.25 29.54 -12.45
N LYS A 14 7.18 30.71 -13.10
CA LYS A 14 8.34 31.54 -13.45
C LYS A 14 8.79 32.44 -12.29
N LEU A 15 7.88 32.81 -11.39
CA LEU A 15 8.18 33.55 -10.17
C LEU A 15 8.62 32.64 -9.02
N ILE A 16 8.08 31.43 -8.97
CA ILE A 16 8.41 30.43 -7.97
C ILE A 16 9.62 29.62 -8.49
N ARG A 17 10.84 30.05 -8.14
CA ARG A 17 12.07 29.25 -8.41
C ARG A 17 12.20 28.03 -7.50
N ASP A 18 11.42 27.98 -6.43
CA ASP A 18 11.29 26.86 -5.51
C ASP A 18 9.84 26.41 -5.51
N VAL A 19 9.48 25.50 -6.41
CA VAL A 19 8.34 24.65 -6.12
C VAL A 19 8.79 23.83 -4.89
N ASP A 20 8.05 23.90 -3.79
CA ASP A 20 8.34 23.19 -2.54
C ASP A 20 8.43 21.68 -2.81
N PHE A 21 9.61 21.22 -3.20
CA PHE A 21 9.97 19.82 -3.30
C PHE A 21 10.84 19.52 -2.10
N GLU A 22 10.47 18.48 -1.36
CA GLU A 22 11.12 18.09 -0.11
C GLU A 22 12.57 17.64 -0.32
N GLY A 23 12.92 17.27 -1.57
CA GLY A 23 14.30 17.02 -1.96
C GLY A 23 14.61 17.42 -3.39
N LYS A 24 15.80 18.00 -3.59
CA LYS A 24 16.45 18.20 -4.89
C LYS A 24 17.78 17.48 -4.87
N VAL A 25 17.97 16.53 -5.78
CA VAL A 25 19.22 15.78 -5.89
C VAL A 25 19.77 15.88 -7.31
N PRO A 26 21.09 16.06 -7.50
CA PRO A 26 21.68 16.06 -8.83
C PRO A 26 21.30 14.78 -9.58
N ASN A 27 20.86 14.91 -10.84
CA ASN A 27 20.37 13.80 -11.64
C ASN A 27 21.54 12.95 -12.17
N PRO A 28 21.79 11.74 -11.62
CA PRO A 28 22.87 10.89 -12.10
C PRO A 28 22.53 10.24 -13.45
N PHE A 29 21.27 10.34 -13.90
CA PHE A 29 20.77 9.77 -15.14
C PHE A 29 20.65 10.78 -16.28
N LYS A 30 21.15 12.01 -16.09
CA LYS A 30 21.07 13.06 -17.10
C LYS A 30 21.68 12.61 -18.43
N GLY A 31 20.92 12.72 -19.50
CA GLY A 31 21.32 12.30 -20.85
C GLY A 31 21.42 10.78 -21.06
N LEU A 32 21.09 9.95 -20.05
CA LEU A 32 21.12 8.49 -20.15
C LEU A 32 19.76 7.88 -20.52
N GLY A 33 18.71 8.69 -20.61
CA GLY A 33 17.37 8.25 -21.01
C GLY A 33 17.35 7.69 -22.42
N LYS A 34 17.47 6.36 -22.53
CA LYS A 34 17.22 5.64 -23.79
C LYS A 34 15.72 5.65 -24.09
N LYS A 35 15.35 5.59 -25.37
CA LYS A 35 13.99 5.28 -25.80
C LYS A 35 13.67 3.84 -25.40
N SER A 36 13.25 3.63 -24.15
CA SER A 36 13.00 2.31 -23.58
C SER A 36 11.58 1.79 -23.86
N ASP A 37 10.70 2.63 -24.43
CA ASP A 37 9.31 2.25 -24.71
C ASP A 37 9.03 2.22 -26.23
N PRO A 38 8.49 1.11 -26.78
CA PRO A 38 7.87 1.06 -28.11
C PRO A 38 6.83 2.16 -28.37
N SER A 39 6.26 2.77 -27.32
CA SER A 39 5.29 3.87 -27.38
C SER A 39 5.89 5.28 -27.48
N GLY A 40 7.23 5.42 -27.45
CA GLY A 40 7.92 6.55 -28.08
C GLY A 40 8.26 7.78 -27.23
N GLY A 41 8.24 7.70 -25.89
CA GLY A 41 8.72 8.78 -25.01
C GLY A 41 10.13 8.51 -24.44
N ASN A 42 10.97 9.55 -24.35
CA ASN A 42 12.10 9.54 -23.41
C ASN A 42 11.55 9.63 -21.98
N PHE A 43 12.30 9.17 -20.96
CA PHE A 43 11.95 9.44 -19.57
C PHE A 43 11.82 10.95 -19.35
N GLN A 44 10.74 11.41 -18.69
CA GLN A 44 10.38 12.84 -18.71
C GLN A 44 11.46 13.75 -18.11
N ASP A 45 12.29 13.23 -17.21
CA ASP A 45 13.36 13.98 -16.54
C ASP A 45 14.76 13.69 -17.12
N THR A 46 14.86 13.12 -18.33
CA THR A 46 16.14 12.74 -18.97
C THR A 46 17.13 13.91 -19.06
N ASP A 47 16.66 15.10 -19.37
CA ASP A 47 17.52 16.27 -19.61
C ASP A 47 17.59 17.20 -18.40
N MET A 48 16.94 16.84 -17.29
CA MET A 48 16.91 17.65 -16.06
C MET A 48 18.25 17.57 -15.32
N ASP A 49 18.72 18.70 -14.80
CA ASP A 49 19.91 18.78 -13.94
C ASP A 49 19.69 18.13 -12.57
N ASP A 50 18.49 18.27 -12.03
CA ASP A 50 18.09 17.76 -10.73
C ASP A 50 16.86 16.84 -10.86
N LEU A 51 16.82 15.81 -10.02
CA LEU A 51 15.61 15.05 -9.73
C LEU A 51 14.88 15.71 -8.57
N LEU A 52 13.58 15.90 -8.76
CA LEU A 52 12.69 16.50 -7.78
C LEU A 52 11.97 15.38 -7.03
N MET A 53 12.18 15.32 -5.73
CA MET A 53 11.63 14.28 -4.85
C MET A 53 10.60 14.89 -3.91
N ALA A 54 9.58 14.09 -3.60
CA ALA A 54 8.53 14.41 -2.64
C ALA A 54 8.08 13.13 -1.95
N ASP A 55 7.48 13.25 -0.77
CA ASP A 55 6.86 12.16 -0.05
C ASP A 55 5.77 11.48 -0.91
N SER A 56 5.84 10.17 -0.97
CA SER A 56 4.88 9.32 -1.67
C SER A 56 3.44 9.43 -1.13
N VAL A 57 3.23 9.93 0.09
CA VAL A 57 1.88 10.14 0.62
C VAL A 57 1.08 11.16 -0.20
N PHE A 58 1.73 12.13 -0.86
CA PHE A 58 1.03 13.13 -1.70
C PHE A 58 0.36 12.55 -2.95
N ILE A 59 0.60 11.27 -3.23
CA ILE A 59 0.05 10.56 -4.39
C ILE A 59 -0.63 9.24 -3.97
N ASP A 60 -1.07 9.13 -2.71
CA ASP A 60 -1.72 7.96 -2.13
C ASP A 60 -0.86 6.67 -2.21
N GLU A 61 0.45 6.80 -1.99
CA GLU A 61 1.41 5.69 -1.96
C GLU A 61 2.19 5.62 -0.63
N SER A 62 1.56 5.87 0.52
CA SER A 62 2.25 5.80 1.81
C SER A 62 2.79 4.39 2.14
N ILE A 63 2.21 3.35 1.52
CA ILE A 63 2.63 1.96 1.68
C ILE A 63 3.67 1.62 0.60
N PRO A 64 4.90 1.19 0.95
CA PRO A 64 5.98 0.98 -0.02
C PRO A 64 5.87 -0.35 -0.78
N LEU A 65 4.76 -0.61 -1.49
CA LEU A 65 4.56 -1.84 -2.27
C LEU A 65 5.34 -1.85 -3.58
N ARG A 66 5.47 -0.71 -4.26
CA ARG A 66 6.14 -0.59 -5.56
C ARG A 66 7.55 -1.18 -5.64
N PRO A 67 8.45 -0.90 -4.68
CA PRO A 67 9.78 -1.51 -4.70
C PRO A 67 9.72 -3.04 -4.51
N LEU A 68 8.66 -3.59 -3.91
CA LEU A 68 8.55 -5.01 -3.58
C LEU A 68 7.89 -5.83 -4.70
N ILE A 69 6.91 -5.29 -5.41
CA ILE A 69 6.19 -5.98 -6.49
C ILE A 69 6.95 -6.05 -7.83
N GLN A 70 8.22 -5.64 -7.84
CA GLN A 70 9.08 -5.74 -9.03
C GLN A 70 9.23 -7.21 -9.44
N PRO A 71 8.86 -7.61 -10.68
CA PRO A 71 8.91 -9.00 -11.13
C PRO A 71 10.27 -9.68 -10.92
N GLU A 72 11.36 -8.92 -11.08
CA GLU A 72 12.74 -9.39 -10.94
C GLU A 72 13.07 -9.84 -9.52
N ARG A 73 12.35 -9.33 -8.51
CA ARG A 73 12.54 -9.75 -7.10
C ARG A 73 11.96 -11.13 -6.81
N LYS A 74 11.04 -11.62 -7.64
CA LYS A 74 10.43 -12.95 -7.52
C LYS A 74 9.90 -13.23 -6.10
N LEU A 75 9.30 -12.22 -5.46
CA LEU A 75 8.73 -12.36 -4.13
C LEU A 75 7.48 -13.24 -4.17
N ASP A 76 7.36 -14.13 -3.19
CA ASP A 76 6.17 -14.97 -3.01
C ASP A 76 5.09 -14.26 -2.21
N VAL A 77 5.50 -13.57 -1.15
CA VAL A 77 4.60 -12.89 -0.21
C VAL A 77 5.17 -11.52 0.15
N VAL A 78 4.27 -10.54 0.23
CA VAL A 78 4.56 -9.22 0.79
C VAL A 78 3.62 -9.00 1.98
N ILE A 79 4.18 -8.88 3.17
CA ILE A 79 3.42 -8.44 4.36
C ILE A 79 3.51 -6.92 4.39
N THR A 80 2.36 -6.27 4.44
CA THR A 80 2.27 -4.82 4.42
C THR A 80 1.44 -4.31 5.57
N LEU A 81 1.93 -3.24 6.21
CA LEU A 81 1.31 -2.58 7.34
C LEU A 81 0.80 -1.23 6.86
N ASP A 82 -0.48 -0.95 7.13
CA ASP A 82 -1.08 0.33 6.84
C ASP A 82 -1.33 1.07 8.14
N ALA A 83 -0.59 2.15 8.37
CA ALA A 83 -0.71 3.01 9.53
C ALA A 83 -1.16 4.44 9.14
N SER A 84 -1.84 4.57 8.00
CA SER A 84 -2.41 5.84 7.55
C SER A 84 -3.52 6.36 8.47
N ALA A 85 -3.74 7.68 8.44
CA ALA A 85 -4.79 8.38 9.19
C ALA A 85 -5.90 8.89 8.24
N ASP A 86 -6.35 8.01 7.33
CA ASP A 86 -7.21 8.39 6.21
C ASP A 86 -8.70 8.43 6.56
N GLY A 87 -9.14 7.73 7.60
CA GLY A 87 -10.52 7.73 8.05
C GLY A 87 -10.96 9.09 8.58
N LYS A 88 -12.02 9.65 7.99
CA LYS A 88 -12.51 11.02 8.27
C LYS A 88 -13.83 11.09 9.03
N ASP A 89 -14.47 9.95 9.26
CA ASP A 89 -15.72 9.89 10.02
C ASP A 89 -15.43 10.13 11.51
N LYS A 90 -15.76 11.32 12.01
CA LYS A 90 -15.55 11.72 13.41
C LYS A 90 -16.51 11.04 14.37
N ASP A 91 -17.63 10.52 13.86
CA ASP A 91 -18.68 9.90 14.66
C ASP A 91 -18.39 8.40 14.90
N ASP A 92 -17.55 7.77 14.06
CA ASP A 92 -17.00 6.43 14.33
C ASP A 92 -15.57 6.53 14.91
N PRO A 93 -15.40 6.46 16.24
CA PRO A 93 -14.07 6.52 16.88
C PRO A 93 -13.19 5.33 16.53
N ASN A 94 -13.73 4.24 15.96
CA ASN A 94 -12.95 3.09 15.49
C ASN A 94 -12.55 3.23 14.01
N PHE A 95 -12.85 4.36 13.38
CA PHE A 95 -12.51 4.66 12.01
C PHE A 95 -11.84 6.03 11.85
N TYR A 96 -12.17 7.01 12.69
CA TYR A 96 -11.51 8.31 12.68
C TYR A 96 -10.00 8.19 12.91
N ASN A 97 -9.20 8.74 11.99
CA ASN A 97 -7.74 8.65 11.97
C ASN A 97 -7.18 7.21 11.94
N TYR A 98 -7.96 6.25 11.47
CA TYR A 98 -7.47 4.91 11.10
C TYR A 98 -7.42 4.74 9.57
N PRO A 99 -6.68 3.75 9.06
CA PRO A 99 -6.68 3.40 7.64
C PRO A 99 -8.08 3.09 7.10
N ASN A 100 -8.35 3.58 5.88
CA ASN A 100 -9.57 3.25 5.14
C ASN A 100 -9.30 2.42 3.86
N GLY A 101 -8.04 2.07 3.59
CA GLY A 101 -7.59 1.37 2.40
C GLY A 101 -7.19 2.26 1.22
N ALA A 102 -7.30 3.59 1.33
CA ALA A 102 -7.00 4.52 0.24
C ALA A 102 -5.58 4.35 -0.31
N GLN A 103 -4.59 4.15 0.57
CA GLN A 103 -3.18 4.00 0.19
C GLN A 103 -2.94 2.74 -0.66
N VAL A 104 -3.44 1.58 -0.24
CA VAL A 104 -3.28 0.33 -1.02
C VAL A 104 -4.06 0.39 -2.35
N TYR A 105 -5.23 1.03 -2.35
CA TYR A 105 -6.03 1.23 -3.56
C TYR A 105 -5.40 2.24 -4.53
N GLY A 106 -4.79 3.32 -4.03
CA GLY A 106 -4.07 4.33 -4.82
C GLY A 106 -2.93 3.71 -5.61
N ILE A 107 -2.11 2.89 -4.96
CA ILE A 107 -1.04 2.13 -5.62
C ILE A 107 -1.61 1.20 -6.70
N TYR A 108 -2.64 0.42 -6.37
CA TYR A 108 -3.31 -0.48 -7.34
C TYR A 108 -3.85 0.27 -8.56
N ASN A 109 -4.54 1.39 -8.34
CA ASN A 109 -5.13 2.17 -9.41
C ASN A 109 -4.05 2.78 -10.32
N LYS A 110 -2.96 3.28 -9.73
CA LYS A 110 -1.84 3.80 -10.52
C LYS A 110 -1.12 2.71 -11.30
N ASN A 111 -1.01 1.49 -10.76
CA ASN A 111 -0.44 0.35 -11.48
C ASN A 111 -1.25 -0.07 -12.72
N LYS A 112 -2.48 0.43 -12.92
CA LYS A 112 -3.24 0.25 -14.16
C LYS A 112 -2.78 1.16 -15.30
N LEU A 113 -1.98 2.20 -15.03
CA LEU A 113 -1.50 3.08 -16.08
C LEU A 113 -0.52 2.34 -17.01
N PRO A 114 -0.52 2.63 -18.33
CA PRO A 114 0.33 1.93 -19.30
C PRO A 114 1.81 1.87 -18.93
N VAL A 115 2.36 2.95 -18.37
CA VAL A 115 3.78 3.03 -17.94
C VAL A 115 4.13 2.03 -16.82
N TYR A 116 3.13 1.49 -16.12
CA TYR A 116 3.30 0.53 -15.03
C TYR A 116 2.78 -0.88 -15.37
N SER A 117 2.46 -1.16 -16.64
CA SER A 117 1.89 -2.45 -17.05
C SER A 117 2.79 -3.67 -16.77
N GLY A 118 4.09 -3.45 -16.57
CA GLY A 118 5.04 -4.49 -16.15
C GLY A 118 4.98 -4.85 -14.66
N TYR A 119 4.29 -4.07 -13.83
CA TYR A 119 4.24 -4.24 -12.38
C TYR A 119 2.86 -4.75 -11.95
N HIS A 120 2.74 -6.08 -11.85
CA HIS A 120 1.48 -6.72 -11.53
C HIS A 120 1.06 -6.48 -10.07
N MET A 121 -0.17 -6.01 -9.86
CA MET A 121 -0.82 -5.96 -8.56
C MET A 121 -2.11 -6.79 -8.57
N PRO A 122 -2.44 -7.47 -7.46
CA PRO A 122 -3.73 -8.14 -7.34
C PRO A 122 -4.88 -7.12 -7.31
N ASN A 123 -6.10 -7.57 -7.61
CA ASN A 123 -7.29 -6.73 -7.53
C ASN A 123 -7.45 -6.19 -6.10
N ILE A 124 -7.57 -4.86 -5.97
CA ILE A 124 -7.92 -4.20 -4.72
C ILE A 124 -9.33 -3.59 -4.89
N PRO A 125 -10.29 -3.93 -4.00
CA PRO A 125 -11.64 -3.38 -4.06
C PRO A 125 -11.63 -1.85 -3.98
N ASN A 126 -12.64 -1.24 -4.61
CA ASN A 126 -12.78 0.20 -4.58
C ASN A 126 -13.04 0.70 -3.16
N VAL A 127 -12.29 1.72 -2.76
CA VAL A 127 -12.44 2.39 -1.46
C VAL A 127 -13.51 3.48 -1.54
N SER A 128 -13.67 4.13 -2.70
CA SER A 128 -14.55 5.29 -2.88
C SER A 128 -16.04 4.97 -2.83
N ASP A 129 -16.44 3.72 -3.08
CA ASP A 129 -17.84 3.28 -2.97
C ASP A 129 -18.17 2.64 -1.61
N GLY A 130 -17.21 2.64 -0.68
CA GLY A 130 -17.35 2.06 0.67
C GLY A 130 -17.21 0.54 0.72
N THR A 131 -16.97 -0.14 -0.40
CA THR A 131 -16.86 -1.61 -0.45
C THR A 131 -15.74 -2.11 0.44
N PHE A 132 -14.56 -1.46 0.41
CA PHE A 132 -13.41 -1.85 1.23
C PHE A 132 -13.75 -1.90 2.73
N VAL A 133 -14.45 -0.87 3.24
CA VAL A 133 -14.90 -0.79 4.63
C VAL A 133 -16.00 -1.80 4.93
N LYS A 134 -16.99 -1.92 4.04
CA LYS A 134 -18.12 -2.86 4.18
C LYS A 134 -17.67 -4.32 4.26
N LEU A 135 -16.62 -4.68 3.53
CA LEU A 135 -16.00 -6.01 3.56
C LEU A 135 -15.14 -6.24 4.82
N GLY A 136 -14.96 -5.21 5.65
CA GLY A 136 -14.25 -5.28 6.92
C GLY A 136 -12.73 -5.24 6.79
N TYR A 137 -12.18 -4.90 5.61
CA TYR A 137 -10.73 -4.94 5.35
C TYR A 137 -9.93 -3.89 6.13
N THR A 138 -10.59 -2.92 6.75
CA THR A 138 -9.97 -1.94 7.66
C THR A 138 -9.87 -2.43 9.09
N LYS A 139 -10.47 -3.58 9.42
CA LYS A 139 -10.56 -4.10 10.78
C LYS A 139 -9.92 -5.47 10.94
N ARG A 140 -9.25 -6.01 9.92
CA ARG A 140 -8.59 -7.33 9.96
C ARG A 140 -7.48 -7.47 8.90
N PRO A 141 -6.51 -8.39 9.10
CA PRO A 141 -5.65 -8.85 8.03
C PRO A 141 -6.46 -9.39 6.84
N THR A 142 -5.99 -9.09 5.63
CA THR A 142 -6.64 -9.49 4.38
C THR A 142 -5.59 -9.94 3.36
N PHE A 143 -5.84 -11.04 2.67
CA PHE A 143 -4.96 -11.55 1.62
C PHE A 143 -5.47 -11.10 0.25
N PHE A 144 -4.69 -10.31 -0.48
CA PHE A 144 -4.97 -9.93 -1.86
C PHE A 144 -4.14 -10.78 -2.83
N GLY A 145 -4.77 -11.21 -3.92
CA GLY A 145 -4.12 -12.03 -4.95
C GLY A 145 -4.16 -13.52 -4.67
N CYS A 146 -5.10 -14.01 -3.86
CA CYS A 146 -5.20 -15.42 -3.52
C CYS A 146 -5.20 -16.36 -4.73
N ASP A 147 -5.93 -16.00 -5.79
CA ASP A 147 -6.02 -16.79 -7.03
C ASP A 147 -5.29 -16.12 -8.21
N ASP A 148 -4.62 -15.00 -7.98
CA ASP A 148 -3.83 -14.28 -8.99
C ASP A 148 -2.33 -14.55 -8.79
N LEU A 149 -1.81 -15.53 -9.53
CA LEU A 149 -0.44 -16.04 -9.37
C LEU A 149 0.61 -15.24 -10.16
N ARG A 150 0.21 -14.15 -10.84
CA ARG A 150 1.13 -13.31 -11.63
C ARG A 150 2.07 -12.47 -10.76
N GLY A 151 1.78 -12.33 -9.47
CA GLY A 151 2.58 -11.57 -8.52
C GLY A 151 2.54 -12.14 -7.10
N PRO A 152 3.18 -11.46 -6.13
CA PRO A 152 3.19 -11.91 -4.75
C PRO A 152 1.79 -11.89 -4.15
N LEU A 153 1.55 -12.78 -3.19
CA LEU A 153 0.40 -12.66 -2.30
C LEU A 153 0.64 -11.46 -1.38
N ILE A 154 -0.30 -10.51 -1.33
CA ILE A 154 -0.18 -9.35 -0.45
C ILE A 154 -0.99 -9.62 0.82
N ILE A 155 -0.31 -9.69 1.96
CA ILE A 155 -0.93 -9.75 3.29
C ILE A 155 -1.03 -8.33 3.81
N TYR A 156 -2.21 -7.74 3.66
CA TYR A 156 -2.52 -6.39 4.13
C TYR A 156 -2.97 -6.43 5.58
N ILE A 157 -2.30 -5.66 6.44
CA ILE A 157 -2.60 -5.55 7.87
C ILE A 157 -2.84 -4.07 8.17
N PRO A 158 -4.09 -3.63 8.35
CA PRO A 158 -4.38 -2.27 8.76
C PRO A 158 -4.10 -2.07 10.25
N ASN A 159 -3.71 -0.87 10.63
CA ASN A 159 -3.87 -0.41 12.00
C ASN A 159 -5.36 -0.24 12.32
N TYR A 160 -5.81 -0.72 13.47
CA TYR A 160 -7.15 -0.48 13.99
C TYR A 160 -7.13 -0.65 15.50
N ARG A 161 -8.20 -0.24 16.17
CA ARG A 161 -8.34 -0.46 17.61
C ARG A 161 -8.59 -1.95 17.91
N ALA A 162 -7.54 -2.73 18.11
CA ALA A 162 -7.65 -4.12 18.55
C ALA A 162 -7.82 -4.20 20.07
N THR A 163 -6.96 -3.47 20.81
CA THR A 163 -7.00 -3.39 22.28
C THR A 163 -6.90 -1.96 22.79
N GLU A 164 -6.09 -1.12 22.14
CA GLU A 164 -5.80 0.25 22.57
C GLU A 164 -5.98 1.25 21.43
N ASP A 165 -6.19 2.51 21.78
CA ASP A 165 -6.35 3.60 20.81
C ASP A 165 -4.99 4.03 20.25
N THR A 166 -4.87 3.98 18.92
CA THR A 166 -3.63 4.29 18.17
C THR A 166 -3.87 5.20 16.96
N ASN A 167 -5.01 5.89 16.92
CA ASN A 167 -5.40 6.83 15.87
C ASN A 167 -4.83 8.24 16.05
N ALA A 168 -3.54 8.31 16.41
CA ALA A 168 -2.85 9.59 16.54
C ALA A 168 -2.82 10.35 15.21
N ALA A 169 -2.95 11.68 15.28
CA ALA A 169 -2.82 12.54 14.10
C ALA A 169 -1.38 12.54 13.57
N THR A 170 -1.22 12.68 12.25
CA THR A 170 0.09 12.63 11.56
C THR A 170 1.06 13.69 12.08
N GLU A 171 0.57 14.88 12.42
CA GLU A 171 1.37 15.98 12.97
C GLU A 171 1.84 15.78 14.42
N LYS A 172 1.33 14.77 15.13
CA LYS A 172 1.74 14.49 16.51
C LYS A 172 3.11 13.83 16.53
N VAL A 173 4.12 14.59 16.94
CA VAL A 173 5.52 14.13 17.03
C VAL A 173 6.03 13.89 18.45
N THR A 174 5.19 14.13 19.47
CA THR A 174 5.55 13.91 20.88
C THR A 174 4.55 12.98 21.53
N PHE A 175 5.05 11.91 22.13
CA PHE A 175 4.27 10.86 22.77
C PHE A 175 4.73 10.66 24.21
N LYS A 176 3.77 10.45 25.11
CA LYS A 176 4.07 9.98 26.47
C LYS A 176 4.40 8.48 26.44
N GLN A 177 5.13 8.00 27.44
CA GLN A 177 5.47 6.57 27.56
C GLN A 177 4.22 5.68 27.50
N GLU A 178 3.17 6.04 28.24
CA GLU A 178 1.89 5.31 28.25
C GLU A 178 1.26 5.21 26.85
N GLU A 179 1.41 6.24 26.01
CA GLU A 179 0.89 6.20 24.64
C GLU A 179 1.72 5.25 23.79
N ILE A 180 3.06 5.28 23.93
CA ILE A 180 3.96 4.34 23.24
C ILE A 180 3.61 2.89 23.61
N ASP A 181 3.35 2.62 24.90
CA ASP A 181 2.96 1.29 25.38
C ASP A 181 1.63 0.82 24.76
N LYS A 182 0.68 1.74 24.55
CA LYS A 182 -0.56 1.47 23.80
C LYS A 182 -0.29 1.11 22.34
N PHE A 183 0.58 1.84 21.65
CA PHE A 183 0.96 1.52 20.28
C PHE A 183 1.59 0.12 20.17
N ILE A 184 2.50 -0.22 21.08
CA ILE A 184 3.18 -1.53 21.08
C ILE A 184 2.18 -2.65 21.37
N SER A 185 1.34 -2.51 22.40
CA SER A 185 0.38 -3.55 22.80
C SER A 185 -0.72 -3.76 21.76
N ASN A 186 -1.23 -2.68 21.15
CA ASN A 186 -2.18 -2.77 20.05
C ASN A 186 -1.56 -3.42 18.81
N GLY A 187 -0.35 -2.99 18.42
CA GLY A 187 0.38 -3.56 17.30
C GLY A 187 0.66 -5.06 17.47
N PHE A 188 1.03 -5.48 18.68
CA PHE A 188 1.18 -6.89 19.02
C PHE A 188 -0.13 -7.66 18.87
N SER A 189 -1.24 -7.11 19.35
CA SER A 189 -2.57 -7.72 19.27
C SER A 189 -3.03 -7.86 17.82
N ILE A 190 -2.79 -6.86 16.97
CA ILE A 190 -3.06 -6.92 15.53
C ILE A 190 -2.20 -8.00 14.85
N ALA A 191 -0.89 -7.97 15.07
CA ALA A 191 0.05 -8.86 14.39
C ALA A 191 -0.14 -10.33 14.77
N THR A 192 -0.54 -10.61 16.02
CA THR A 192 -0.73 -11.98 16.53
C THR A 192 -2.16 -12.45 16.46
N GLN A 193 -3.13 -11.55 16.29
CA GLN A 193 -4.56 -11.83 16.45
C GLN A 193 -4.87 -12.64 17.72
N SER A 194 -4.11 -12.43 18.79
CA SER A 194 -4.24 -13.20 20.03
C SER A 194 -5.38 -12.68 20.92
N THR A 195 -5.76 -11.42 20.76
CA THR A 195 -6.77 -10.70 21.53
C THR A 195 -7.54 -9.73 20.63
N GLY A 196 -8.62 -9.15 21.16
CA GLY A 196 -9.41 -8.12 20.48
C GLY A 196 -10.48 -8.68 19.51
N PRO A 197 -11.17 -7.81 18.76
CA PRO A 197 -12.32 -8.18 17.94
C PRO A 197 -12.04 -9.20 16.82
N THR A 198 -10.78 -9.32 16.42
CA THR A 198 -10.33 -10.23 15.36
C THR A 198 -9.53 -11.40 15.87
N GLN A 199 -9.66 -11.72 17.15
CA GLN A 199 -8.97 -12.84 17.74
C GLN A 199 -9.23 -14.11 16.92
N ASN A 200 -8.16 -14.78 16.48
CA ASN A 200 -8.27 -16.04 15.77
C ASN A 200 -7.09 -16.95 16.11
N LYS A 201 -7.38 -18.07 16.77
CA LYS A 201 -6.37 -19.07 17.16
C LYS A 201 -5.68 -19.72 15.96
N ASP A 202 -6.34 -19.72 14.80
CA ASP A 202 -5.78 -20.28 13.56
C ASP A 202 -4.92 -19.27 12.80
N TRP A 203 -4.85 -18.00 13.22
CA TRP A 203 -4.07 -16.98 12.51
C TRP A 203 -2.60 -17.36 12.27
N PRO A 204 -1.84 -17.89 13.25
CA PRO A 204 -0.46 -18.30 13.00
C PRO A 204 -0.33 -19.37 11.90
N ILE A 205 -1.27 -20.31 11.87
CA ILE A 205 -1.36 -21.34 10.83
C ILE A 205 -1.72 -20.69 9.49
N CYS A 206 -2.69 -19.78 9.46
CA CYS A 206 -3.12 -19.12 8.23
C CYS A 206 -2.04 -18.23 7.64
N LEU A 207 -1.25 -17.55 8.49
CA LEU A 207 -0.07 -16.83 8.08
C LEU A 207 0.99 -17.80 7.50
N ALA A 208 1.26 -18.93 8.16
CA ALA A 208 2.17 -19.95 7.64
C ALA A 208 1.71 -20.50 6.27
N CYS A 209 0.42 -20.79 6.12
CA CYS A 209 -0.19 -21.19 4.86
C CYS A 209 0.03 -20.16 3.76
N ALA A 210 -0.19 -18.87 4.07
CA ALA A 210 0.02 -17.78 3.12
C ALA A 210 1.50 -17.68 2.68
N LEU A 211 2.44 -17.82 3.62
CA LEU A 211 3.88 -17.76 3.36
C LEU A 211 4.39 -18.85 2.39
N VAL A 212 3.82 -20.05 2.45
CA VAL A 212 4.25 -21.17 1.59
C VAL A 212 3.39 -21.36 0.33
N ASP A 213 2.26 -20.65 0.22
CA ASP A 213 1.25 -20.88 -0.81
C ASP A 213 1.81 -20.84 -2.23
N ARG A 214 2.60 -19.81 -2.55
CA ARG A 214 3.20 -19.65 -3.89
C ARG A 214 4.14 -20.79 -4.24
N GLN A 215 4.93 -21.27 -3.27
CA GLN A 215 5.81 -22.41 -3.49
C GLN A 215 5.00 -23.69 -3.72
N VAL A 216 3.97 -23.93 -2.92
CA VAL A 216 3.06 -25.08 -3.05
C VAL A 216 2.43 -25.12 -4.44
N LEU A 217 1.87 -23.99 -4.90
CA LEU A 217 1.22 -23.89 -6.21
C LEU A 217 2.22 -23.99 -7.37
N ARG A 218 3.41 -23.39 -7.27
CA ARG A 218 4.47 -23.54 -8.29
C ARG A 218 4.92 -24.99 -8.45
N ASN A 219 4.89 -25.77 -7.36
CA ASN A 219 5.20 -27.20 -7.39
C ASN A 219 4.01 -28.06 -7.85
N SER A 220 2.95 -27.44 -8.40
CA SER A 220 1.73 -28.13 -8.84
C SER A 220 1.03 -28.94 -7.73
N ALA A 221 1.26 -28.57 -6.46
CA ALA A 221 0.59 -29.17 -5.32
C ALA A 221 -0.65 -28.35 -4.94
N ALA A 222 -1.69 -29.05 -4.45
CA ALA A 222 -2.88 -28.39 -3.94
C ALA A 222 -2.68 -27.90 -2.51
N ARG A 223 -3.32 -26.78 -2.15
CA ARG A 223 -3.44 -26.32 -0.77
C ARG A 223 -4.03 -27.44 0.09
N THR A 224 -3.49 -27.66 1.29
CA THR A 224 -4.10 -28.56 2.28
C THR A 224 -5.49 -28.05 2.67
N ALA A 225 -6.35 -28.93 3.21
CA ALA A 225 -7.68 -28.53 3.69
C ALA A 225 -7.63 -27.37 4.72
N GLN A 226 -6.60 -27.39 5.57
CA GLN A 226 -6.34 -26.32 6.54
C GLN A 226 -6.01 -24.99 5.86
N CYS A 227 -5.11 -25.00 4.88
CA CYS A 227 -4.78 -23.77 4.14
C CYS A 227 -5.95 -23.28 3.28
N GLN A 228 -6.76 -24.17 2.72
CA GLN A 228 -7.99 -23.77 2.02
C GLN A 228 -8.97 -23.05 2.96
N ALA A 229 -9.14 -23.55 4.20
CA ALA A 229 -9.96 -22.88 5.21
C ALA A 229 -9.41 -21.49 5.56
N CYS A 230 -8.09 -21.36 5.72
CA CYS A 230 -7.44 -20.07 5.94
C CYS A 230 -7.67 -19.08 4.80
N PHE A 231 -7.53 -19.52 3.55
CA PHE A 231 -7.77 -18.67 2.39
C PHE A 231 -9.24 -18.26 2.29
N LYS A 232 -10.18 -19.14 2.63
CA LYS A 232 -11.61 -18.78 2.72
C LYS A 232 -11.88 -17.67 3.74
N THR A 233 -11.13 -17.65 4.84
CA THR A 233 -11.29 -16.64 5.91
C THR A 233 -10.63 -15.31 5.55
N TYR A 234 -9.40 -15.35 5.04
CA TYR A 234 -8.56 -14.15 4.92
C TYR A 234 -8.54 -13.53 3.53
N CYS A 235 -8.86 -14.29 2.47
CA CYS A 235 -8.83 -13.74 1.12
C CYS A 235 -9.84 -12.62 0.92
N ALA A 236 -9.40 -11.61 0.19
CA ALA A 236 -10.30 -10.63 -0.38
C ALA A 236 -11.28 -11.33 -1.33
N ILE A 237 -12.53 -10.88 -1.30
CA ILE A 237 -13.56 -11.33 -2.24
C ILE A 237 -13.19 -10.74 -3.61
N PRO A 238 -13.27 -11.54 -4.70
CA PRO A 238 -12.94 -11.10 -6.05
C PRO A 238 -13.68 -9.84 -6.50
#